data_AF-A0AAD6JI75-F1
#
_entry.id   AF-A0AAD6JI75-F1
#
_cell.length_a   1.000
_cell.length_b   1.000
_cell.length_c   1.000
_cell.angle_alpha   90.00
_cell.angle_beta   90.00
_cell.angle_gamma   90.00
#
_symmetry.space_group_name_H-M   'P 1'
#
loop_
_entity.id
_entity.type
_entity.pdbx_description
1 polymer ?
#
loop_
_entity_poly.entity_id
_entity_poly.type
_entity_poly.pdbx_seq_one_letter_code
_entity_poly.pdbx_strand_id
1 'polypeptide(L)'
;MQVLLSAGTDTSAGTMEWALSLLLNNPQILKKAQNEIDEVVGHDRLIDESDVAKLPYLQCIIRETMRMYPAGPLLVPHESSEDCVVGGFQISRGTMLLVNIWAIQNDPKIWDDATEFKPERFGGLEGVRDGFKLMPFGSGRRSCPGEGLAMRMVGLTLASLLQCFEWGRVSKEMVDMTEGTGLSMPKAQPLLAKCHPRPSMINLLSQI
;
A
#
# COMPACT_ATOMS: atom_id res chain seq x y z
N MET A 1 -23.55 4.18 5.93
CA MET A 1 -22.87 2.86 5.99
C MET A 1 -22.28 2.47 4.64
N GLN A 2 -23.02 2.55 3.54
CA GLN A 2 -22.56 2.18 2.19
C GLN A 2 -21.23 2.83 1.76
N VAL A 3 -21.06 4.15 1.95
CA VAL A 3 -19.81 4.87 1.61
C VAL A 3 -18.59 4.33 2.37
N LEU A 4 -18.75 4.02 3.67
CA LEU A 4 -17.66 3.49 4.48
C LEU A 4 -17.28 2.07 4.07
N LEU A 5 -18.28 1.23 3.79
CA LEU A 5 -18.06 -0.14 3.33
C LEU A 5 -17.39 -0.18 1.96
N SER A 6 -17.88 0.60 0.99
CA SER A 6 -17.29 0.64 -0.35
C SER A 6 -15.87 1.20 -0.34
N ALA A 7 -15.66 2.34 0.33
CA ALA A 7 -14.35 2.98 0.37
C ALA A 7 -13.30 2.11 1.10
N GLY A 8 -13.67 1.49 2.23
CA GLY A 8 -12.76 0.65 2.98
C GLY A 8 -12.41 -0.66 2.27
N THR A 9 -13.38 -1.26 1.57
CA THR A 9 -13.20 -2.57 0.92
C THR A 9 -12.36 -2.46 -0.35
N ASP A 10 -12.77 -1.59 -1.29
CA ASP A 10 -12.13 -1.49 -2.61
C ASP A 10 -10.66 -1.04 -2.50
N THR A 11 -10.40 -0.01 -1.69
CA THR A 11 -9.05 0.55 -1.54
C THR A 11 -8.08 -0.40 -0.85
N SER A 12 -8.52 -1.10 0.22
CA SER A 12 -7.68 -2.05 0.94
C SER A 12 -7.40 -3.28 0.09
N ALA A 13 -8.41 -3.81 -0.62
CA ALA A 13 -8.24 -4.96 -1.51
C ALA A 13 -7.28 -4.65 -2.66
N GLY A 14 -7.44 -3.49 -3.32
CA GLY A 14 -6.52 -3.05 -4.37
C GLY A 14 -5.09 -2.86 -3.86
N THR A 15 -4.91 -2.28 -2.67
CA THR A 15 -3.59 -2.13 -2.05
C THR A 15 -2.93 -3.50 -1.80
N MET A 16 -3.69 -4.48 -1.31
CA MET A 16 -3.22 -5.85 -1.09
C MET A 16 -2.80 -6.53 -2.40
N GLU A 17 -3.58 -6.35 -3.46
CA GLU A 17 -3.31 -6.91 -4.78
C GLU A 17 -2.02 -6.33 -5.39
N TRP A 18 -1.83 -5.01 -5.30
CA TRP A 18 -0.59 -4.36 -5.72
C TRP A 18 0.61 -4.79 -4.89
N ALA A 19 0.47 -4.89 -3.57
CA ALA A 19 1.56 -5.33 -2.68
C ALA A 19 2.01 -6.75 -3.04
N LEU A 20 1.08 -7.70 -3.19
CA LEU A 20 1.43 -9.07 -3.59
C LEU A 20 2.02 -9.13 -5.01
N SER A 21 1.51 -8.33 -5.95
CA SER A 21 2.07 -8.24 -7.31
C SER A 21 3.53 -7.77 -7.29
N LEU A 22 3.82 -6.72 -6.52
CA LEU A 22 5.15 -6.17 -6.33
C LEU A 22 6.10 -7.19 -5.69
N LEU A 23 5.65 -7.88 -4.64
CA LEU A 23 6.44 -8.90 -3.95
C LEU A 23 6.74 -10.12 -4.83
N LEU A 24 5.80 -10.56 -5.66
CA LEU A 24 6.00 -11.67 -6.60
C LEU A 24 7.00 -11.34 -7.72
N ASN A 25 7.08 -10.07 -8.08
CA ASN A 25 8.10 -9.54 -8.98
C ASN A 25 9.45 -9.29 -8.27
N ASN A 26 9.46 -9.25 -6.93
CA ASN A 26 10.65 -8.99 -6.12
C ASN A 26 10.85 -10.04 -5.01
N PRO A 27 11.20 -11.29 -5.37
CA PRO A 27 11.22 -12.42 -4.43
C PRO A 27 12.21 -12.24 -3.26
N GLN A 28 13.27 -11.45 -3.43
CA GLN A 28 14.21 -11.16 -2.33
C GLN A 28 13.58 -10.26 -1.26
N ILE A 29 12.77 -9.28 -1.67
CA ILE A 29 12.02 -8.41 -0.77
C ILE A 29 10.96 -9.22 -0.03
N LEU A 30 10.24 -10.09 -0.75
CA LEU A 30 9.29 -11.04 -0.16
C LEU A 30 9.96 -11.91 0.91
N LYS A 31 11.11 -12.51 0.59
CA LYS A 31 11.82 -13.38 1.53
C LYS A 31 12.30 -12.62 2.77
N LYS A 32 12.78 -11.39 2.59
CA LYS A 32 13.19 -10.53 3.70
C LYS A 32 12.03 -10.18 4.63
N ALA A 33 10.83 -9.90 4.09
CA ALA A 33 9.63 -9.67 4.89
C ALA A 33 9.19 -10.93 5.65
N GLN A 34 9.26 -12.10 5.02
CA GLN A 34 8.98 -13.37 5.70
C GLN A 34 9.96 -13.63 6.85
N ASN A 35 11.24 -13.37 6.65
CA ASN A 35 12.24 -13.52 7.70
C ASN A 35 11.99 -12.56 8.87
N GLU A 36 11.64 -11.30 8.61
CA GLU A 36 11.24 -10.34 9.67
C GLU A 36 10.06 -10.87 10.49
N ILE A 37 9.03 -11.41 9.83
CA ILE A 37 7.86 -11.99 10.50
C ILE A 37 8.27 -13.21 11.33
N ASP A 38 9.10 -14.10 10.78
CA ASP A 38 9.56 -15.31 11.47
C ASP A 38 10.40 -14.95 12.72
N GLU A 39 11.21 -13.89 12.66
CA GLU A 39 12.03 -13.41 13.79
C GLU A 39 11.18 -12.81 14.91
N VAL A 40 10.11 -12.08 14.56
CA VAL A 40 9.27 -11.35 15.53
C VAL A 40 8.18 -12.23 16.13
N VAL A 41 7.53 -13.06 15.31
CA VAL A 41 6.34 -13.84 15.69
C VAL A 41 6.69 -15.30 15.97
N GLY A 42 7.67 -15.85 15.25
CA GLY A 42 7.97 -17.28 15.24
C GLY A 42 6.96 -18.10 14.44
N HIS A 43 6.94 -19.41 14.71
CA HIS A 43 6.14 -20.39 13.97
C HIS A 43 5.07 -21.10 14.82
N ASP A 44 5.05 -20.85 16.13
CA ASP A 44 4.17 -21.54 17.08
C ASP A 44 2.79 -20.90 17.22
N ARG A 45 2.58 -19.73 16.61
CA ARG A 45 1.31 -19.00 16.61
C ARG A 45 1.14 -18.14 15.37
N LEU A 46 -0.10 -17.77 15.09
CA LEU A 46 -0.41 -16.77 14.07
C LEU A 46 -0.05 -15.38 14.58
N ILE A 47 0.28 -14.51 13.63
CA ILE A 47 0.47 -13.10 13.87
C ILE A 47 -0.80 -12.44 14.41
N ASP A 48 -0.63 -11.52 15.35
CA ASP A 48 -1.69 -10.69 15.92
C ASP A 48 -1.53 -9.22 15.48
N GLU A 49 -2.58 -8.42 15.57
CA GLU A 49 -2.54 -6.98 15.25
C GLU A 49 -1.41 -6.26 16.01
N SER A 50 -1.19 -6.62 17.28
CA SER A 50 -0.17 -6.00 18.13
C SER A 50 1.27 -6.25 17.68
N ASP A 51 1.51 -7.27 16.86
CA ASP A 51 2.84 -7.55 16.30
C ASP A 51 3.15 -6.72 15.06
N VAL A 52 2.14 -6.23 14.34
CA VAL A 52 2.30 -5.46 13.09
C VAL A 52 3.15 -4.20 13.30
N ALA A 53 3.06 -3.59 14.49
CA ALA A 53 3.88 -2.43 14.86
C ALA A 53 5.38 -2.76 15.01
N LYS A 54 5.74 -4.04 15.15
CA LYS A 54 7.11 -4.54 15.30
C LYS A 54 7.70 -5.04 13.98
N LEU A 55 7.00 -4.83 12.85
CA LEU A 55 7.41 -5.24 11.50
C LEU A 55 7.75 -4.02 10.63
N PRO A 56 8.83 -3.27 10.94
CA PRO A 56 9.16 -2.02 10.24
C PRO A 56 9.41 -2.22 8.74
N TYR A 57 9.97 -3.34 8.31
CA TYR A 57 10.20 -3.62 6.90
C TYR A 57 8.91 -3.93 6.15
N LEU A 58 7.97 -4.66 6.76
CA LEU A 58 6.62 -4.79 6.22
C LEU A 58 5.93 -3.42 6.07
N GLN A 59 6.07 -2.52 7.04
CA GLN A 59 5.53 -1.16 6.93
C GLN A 59 6.16 -0.38 5.76
N CYS A 60 7.46 -0.57 5.53
CA CYS A 60 8.15 0.01 4.38
C CYS A 60 7.58 -0.51 3.05
N ILE A 61 7.28 -1.81 2.95
CA ILE A 61 6.66 -2.42 1.77
C ILE A 61 5.28 -1.81 1.49
N ILE A 62 4.46 -1.64 2.53
CA ILE A 62 3.11 -1.06 2.40
C ILE A 62 3.19 0.40 1.93
N ARG A 63 4.09 1.20 2.52
CA ARG A 63 4.31 2.60 2.12
C ARG A 63 4.80 2.72 0.68
N GLU A 64 5.74 1.88 0.27
CA GLU A 64 6.25 1.89 -1.11
C GLU A 64 5.19 1.41 -2.12
N THR A 65 4.35 0.46 -1.72
CA THR A 65 3.19 0.04 -2.52
C THR A 65 2.23 1.21 -2.72
N MET A 66 1.85 1.91 -1.64
CA MET A 66 0.96 3.06 -1.68
C MET A 66 1.56 4.27 -2.42
N ARG A 67 2.89 4.40 -2.42
CA ARG A 67 3.60 5.41 -3.21
C ARG A 67 3.45 5.15 -4.70
N MET A 68 3.83 3.95 -5.15
CA MET A 68 3.83 3.57 -6.56
C MET A 68 2.42 3.46 -7.11
N TYR A 69 1.53 2.81 -6.37
CA TYR A 69 0.16 2.50 -6.75
C TYR A 69 -0.84 3.03 -5.70
N PRO A 70 -1.04 4.36 -5.61
CA PRO A 70 -2.01 4.94 -4.69
C PRO A 70 -3.43 4.49 -5.04
N ALA A 71 -4.17 3.99 -4.04
CA ALA A 71 -5.54 3.52 -4.25
C ALA A 71 -6.46 4.59 -4.86
N GLY A 72 -6.23 5.88 -4.55
CA GLY A 72 -6.87 7.01 -5.22
C GLY A 72 -5.83 7.88 -5.93
N PRO A 73 -5.56 7.70 -7.23
CA PRO A 73 -4.48 8.44 -7.92
C PRO A 73 -4.76 9.94 -8.06
N LEU A 74 -6.05 10.30 -8.15
CA LEU A 74 -6.56 11.65 -7.95
C LEU A 74 -7.33 11.65 -6.63
N LEU A 75 -7.01 12.56 -5.72
CA LEU A 75 -7.80 12.71 -4.49
C LEU A 75 -9.23 13.10 -4.82
N VAL A 76 -10.14 12.79 -3.89
CA VAL A 76 -11.56 13.17 -3.99
C VAL A 76 -11.67 14.66 -4.33
N PRO A 77 -12.48 15.05 -5.34
CA PRO A 77 -12.56 16.44 -5.77
C PRO A 77 -12.89 17.38 -4.61
N HIS A 78 -12.13 18.47 -4.52
CA HIS A 78 -12.37 19.56 -3.59
C HIS A 78 -12.91 20.78 -4.34
N GLU A 79 -13.42 21.76 -3.59
CA GLU A 79 -13.88 23.03 -4.14
C GLU A 79 -13.36 24.19 -3.26
N SER A 80 -12.92 25.28 -3.88
CA SER A 80 -12.49 26.48 -3.16
C SER A 80 -13.68 27.16 -2.47
N SER A 81 -13.60 27.32 -1.15
CA SER A 81 -14.66 27.97 -0.36
C SER A 81 -14.71 29.48 -0.51
N GLU A 82 -13.60 30.09 -0.93
CA GLU A 82 -13.39 31.52 -1.13
C GLU A 82 -12.31 31.72 -2.21
N ASP A 83 -12.16 32.96 -2.68
CA ASP A 83 -11.06 33.32 -3.58
C ASP A 83 -9.73 33.13 -2.86
N CYS A 84 -8.77 32.47 -3.50
CA CYS A 84 -7.48 32.18 -2.87
C CYS A 84 -6.31 32.19 -3.87
N VAL A 85 -5.08 32.12 -3.35
CA VAL A 85 -3.87 32.08 -4.16
C VAL A 85 -3.12 30.78 -3.92
N VAL A 86 -2.86 30.02 -4.98
CA VAL A 86 -2.09 28.76 -4.92
C VAL A 86 -0.98 28.80 -5.95
N GLY A 87 0.27 28.64 -5.53
CA GLY A 87 1.43 28.66 -6.44
C GLY A 87 1.59 29.97 -7.23
N GLY A 88 1.07 31.09 -6.71
CA GLY A 88 1.05 32.39 -7.39
C GLY A 88 -0.16 32.62 -8.31
N PHE A 89 -1.04 31.64 -8.47
CA PHE A 89 -2.25 31.74 -9.30
C PHE A 89 -3.47 32.11 -8.46
N GLN A 90 -4.29 33.04 -8.97
CA GLN A 90 -5.59 33.40 -8.38
C GLN A 90 -6.63 32.34 -8.74
N ILE A 91 -7.29 31.78 -7.73
CA ILE A 91 -8.31 30.75 -7.85
C ILE A 91 -9.60 31.33 -7.31
N SER A 92 -10.61 31.49 -8.17
CA SER A 92 -11.93 31.95 -7.75
C SER A 92 -12.62 30.93 -6.86
N ARG A 93 -13.46 31.40 -5.93
CA ARG A 93 -14.42 30.58 -5.19
C ARG A 93 -15.24 29.69 -6.11
N GLY A 94 -15.50 28.45 -5.68
CA GLY A 94 -16.27 27.47 -6.46
C GLY A 94 -15.45 26.72 -7.51
N THR A 95 -14.14 26.94 -7.57
CA THR A 95 -13.26 26.22 -8.49
C THR A 95 -12.99 24.80 -7.96
N MET A 96 -13.25 23.79 -8.79
CA MET A 96 -12.92 22.40 -8.47
C MET A 96 -11.41 22.18 -8.49
N LEU A 97 -10.90 21.51 -7.46
CA LEU A 97 -9.51 21.09 -7.33
C LEU A 97 -9.41 19.56 -7.37
N LEU A 98 -8.56 19.06 -8.25
CA LEU A 98 -8.13 17.66 -8.31
C LEU A 98 -6.65 17.60 -7.96
N VAL A 99 -6.30 16.95 -6.85
CA VAL A 99 -4.89 16.75 -6.47
C VAL A 99 -4.39 15.44 -7.08
N ASN A 100 -3.41 15.55 -7.98
CA ASN A 100 -2.80 14.38 -8.62
C ASN A 100 -1.66 13.82 -7.75
N ILE A 101 -2.03 12.99 -6.78
CA ILE A 101 -1.06 12.36 -5.88
C ILE A 101 -0.23 11.29 -6.57
N TRP A 102 -0.74 10.60 -7.60
CA TRP A 102 0.09 9.68 -8.39
C TRP A 102 1.29 10.41 -9.02
N ALA A 103 1.06 11.59 -9.60
CA ALA A 103 2.15 12.38 -10.19
C ALA A 103 3.16 12.85 -9.14
N ILE A 104 2.71 13.29 -7.96
CA ILE A 104 3.62 13.70 -6.87
C ILE A 104 4.44 12.52 -6.35
N GLN A 105 3.80 11.37 -6.12
CA GLN A 105 4.42 10.18 -5.54
C GLN A 105 5.32 9.42 -6.51
N ASN A 106 5.19 9.66 -7.81
CA ASN A 106 6.01 9.07 -8.87
C ASN A 106 6.88 10.09 -9.62
N ASP A 107 6.97 11.35 -9.15
CA ASP A 107 7.83 12.36 -9.76
C ASP A 107 9.32 12.00 -9.57
N PRO A 108 10.09 11.72 -10.64
CA PRO A 108 11.52 11.41 -10.55
C PRO A 108 12.38 12.57 -10.04
N LYS A 109 11.84 13.79 -9.96
CA LYS A 109 12.51 14.94 -9.32
C LYS A 109 12.38 14.92 -7.79
N ILE A 110 11.40 14.18 -7.27
CA ILE A 110 11.09 14.09 -5.83
C ILE A 110 11.59 12.76 -5.26
N TRP A 111 11.52 11.69 -6.06
CA TRP A 111 11.83 10.32 -5.68
C TRP A 111 12.96 9.75 -6.54
N ASP A 112 14.10 9.47 -5.90
CA ASP A 112 15.20 8.75 -6.56
C ASP A 112 14.75 7.32 -6.92
N ASP A 113 15.11 6.88 -8.13
CA ASP A 113 14.69 5.60 -8.70
C ASP A 113 13.16 5.40 -8.59
N ALA A 114 12.37 6.42 -8.98
CA ALA A 114 10.92 6.47 -8.74
C ALA A 114 10.13 5.24 -9.25
N THR A 115 10.62 4.59 -10.31
CA THR A 115 9.99 3.41 -10.92
C THR A 115 10.45 2.09 -10.28
N GLU A 116 11.48 2.11 -9.43
CA GLU A 116 11.96 0.91 -8.74
C GLU A 116 11.21 0.70 -7.43
N PHE A 117 10.78 -0.54 -7.18
CA PHE A 117 10.17 -0.94 -5.93
C PHE A 117 11.26 -1.11 -4.86
N LYS A 118 11.44 -0.08 -4.03
CA LYS A 118 12.54 0.01 -3.05
C LYS A 118 12.01 0.36 -1.65
N PRO A 119 11.46 -0.62 -0.90
CA PRO A 119 10.93 -0.41 0.44
C PRO A 119 11.94 0.28 1.38
N GLU A 120 13.23 -0.01 1.23
CA GLU A 120 14.32 0.56 2.02
C GLU A 120 14.29 2.09 2.08
N ARG A 121 13.70 2.77 1.08
CA ARG A 121 13.56 4.24 1.10
C ARG A 121 12.75 4.77 2.28
N PHE A 122 11.91 3.93 2.89
CA PHE A 122 11.13 4.28 4.08
C PHE A 122 11.78 3.81 5.40
N GLY A 123 12.91 3.12 5.34
CA GLY A 123 13.64 2.67 6.52
C GLY A 123 14.20 3.85 7.32
N GLY A 124 14.01 3.84 8.64
CA GLY A 124 14.56 4.87 9.53
C GLY A 124 13.95 6.27 9.38
N LEU A 125 12.83 6.41 8.66
CA LEU A 125 12.13 7.69 8.48
C LEU A 125 11.03 7.95 9.52
N GLU A 126 11.04 7.24 10.65
CA GLU A 126 10.08 7.43 11.73
C GLU A 126 10.16 8.86 12.28
N GLY A 127 9.04 9.59 12.24
CA GLY A 127 8.97 10.97 12.72
C GLY A 127 9.54 12.04 11.78
N VAL A 128 10.06 11.67 10.61
CA VAL A 128 10.49 12.64 9.60
C VAL A 128 9.26 13.17 8.85
N ARG A 129 9.10 14.49 8.81
CA ARG A 129 8.09 15.11 7.93
C ARG A 129 8.56 14.92 6.49
N ASP A 130 7.83 14.13 5.73
CA ASP A 130 8.12 13.87 4.32
C ASP A 130 7.82 15.08 3.42
N GLY A 131 7.31 16.18 3.98
CA GLY A 131 6.98 17.39 3.23
C GLY A 131 5.82 17.20 2.26
N PHE A 132 4.88 16.30 2.58
CA PHE A 132 3.76 15.93 1.71
C PHE A 132 4.18 15.18 0.44
N LYS A 133 5.36 14.56 0.44
CA LYS A 133 5.82 13.72 -0.68
C LYS A 133 5.02 12.43 -0.80
N LEU A 134 4.53 11.87 0.31
CA LEU A 134 3.68 10.69 0.37
C LEU A 134 2.36 11.05 1.07
N MET A 135 1.24 11.00 0.33
CA MET A 135 -0.09 11.33 0.85
C MET A 135 -1.18 10.37 0.35
N PRO A 136 -1.04 9.04 0.55
CA PRO A 136 -2.00 8.06 0.07
C PRO A 136 -3.38 8.21 0.71
N PHE A 137 -3.45 8.89 1.86
CA PHE A 137 -4.68 9.18 2.59
C PHE A 137 -5.09 10.66 2.49
N GLY A 138 -4.45 11.45 1.62
CA GLY A 138 -4.65 12.89 1.53
C GLY A 138 -4.14 13.65 2.76
N SER A 139 -4.58 14.89 2.93
CA SER A 139 -4.19 15.73 4.06
C SER A 139 -5.24 16.79 4.41
N GLY A 140 -5.10 17.40 5.58
CA GLY A 140 -5.98 18.47 6.07
C GLY A 140 -7.37 17.99 6.48
N ARG A 141 -8.37 18.87 6.39
CA ARG A 141 -9.74 18.64 6.91
C ARG A 141 -10.49 17.48 6.24
N ARG A 142 -9.99 16.99 5.11
CA ARG A 142 -10.61 15.92 4.30
C ARG A 142 -9.66 14.73 4.13
N SER A 143 -8.65 14.60 5.00
CA SER A 143 -7.84 13.39 5.06
C SER A 143 -8.73 12.17 5.31
N CYS A 144 -8.27 11.00 4.85
CA CYS A 144 -9.02 9.76 4.93
C CYS A 144 -9.33 9.42 6.41
N PRO A 145 -10.59 9.33 6.81
CA PRO A 145 -10.94 8.94 8.17
C PRO A 145 -10.59 7.47 8.46
N GLY A 146 -10.36 6.67 7.41
CA GLY A 146 -10.04 5.25 7.51
C GLY A 146 -8.55 4.94 7.60
N GLU A 147 -7.64 5.92 7.57
CA GLU A 147 -6.18 5.71 7.55
C GLU A 147 -5.71 4.73 8.63
N GLY A 148 -6.09 4.97 9.89
CA GLY A 148 -5.67 4.12 11.00
C GLY A 148 -6.18 2.68 10.88
N LEU A 149 -7.40 2.47 10.37
CA LEU A 149 -7.95 1.13 10.15
C LEU A 149 -7.28 0.45 8.95
N ALA A 150 -7.09 1.18 7.85
CA ALA A 150 -6.47 0.65 6.64
C ALA A 150 -5.04 0.17 6.90
N MET A 151 -4.22 0.97 7.59
CA MET A 151 -2.84 0.59 7.90
C MET A 151 -2.76 -0.68 8.77
N ARG A 152 -3.68 -0.84 9.73
CA ARG A 152 -3.78 -2.05 10.56
C ARG A 152 -4.25 -3.26 9.76
N MET A 153 -5.33 -3.12 9.00
CA MET A 153 -5.92 -4.21 8.24
C MET A 153 -5.02 -4.68 7.11
N VAL A 154 -4.44 -3.77 6.33
CA VAL A 154 -3.48 -4.10 5.26
C VAL A 154 -2.23 -4.72 5.87
N GLY A 155 -1.70 -4.14 6.95
CA GLY A 155 -0.55 -4.68 7.68
C GLY A 155 -0.77 -6.10 8.18
N LEU A 156 -1.83 -6.32 8.95
CA LEU A 156 -2.16 -7.63 9.51
C LEU A 156 -2.45 -8.65 8.40
N THR A 157 -3.26 -8.29 7.40
CA THR A 157 -3.63 -9.22 6.33
C THR A 157 -2.41 -9.62 5.51
N LEU A 158 -1.57 -8.66 5.11
CA LEU A 158 -0.35 -8.96 4.36
C LEU A 158 0.59 -9.81 5.19
N ALA A 159 0.83 -9.44 6.45
CA ALA A 159 1.70 -10.22 7.32
C ALA A 159 1.20 -11.67 7.50
N SER A 160 -0.10 -11.87 7.73
CA SER A 160 -0.71 -13.21 7.84
C SER A 160 -0.53 -14.02 6.55
N LEU A 161 -0.75 -13.42 5.38
CA LEU A 161 -0.55 -14.11 4.11
C LEU A 161 0.90 -14.50 3.88
N LEU A 162 1.85 -13.63 4.24
CA LEU A 162 3.28 -13.89 4.11
C LEU A 162 3.79 -14.90 5.15
N GLN A 163 3.25 -14.87 6.36
CA GLN A 163 3.56 -15.81 7.44
C GLN A 163 3.13 -17.22 7.03
N CYS A 164 1.90 -17.37 6.54
CA CYS A 164 1.26 -18.68 6.36
C CYS A 164 1.60 -19.36 5.03
N PHE A 165 1.91 -18.60 3.98
CA PHE A 165 1.97 -19.13 2.63
C PHE A 165 3.25 -18.78 1.87
N GLU A 166 3.70 -19.71 1.03
CA GLU A 166 4.65 -19.48 -0.03
C GLU A 166 3.91 -18.99 -1.27
N TRP A 167 4.33 -17.82 -1.73
CA TRP A 167 3.74 -17.16 -2.89
C TRP A 167 4.66 -17.32 -4.10
N GLY A 168 4.07 -17.75 -5.22
CA GLY A 168 4.80 -17.94 -6.47
C GLY A 168 4.03 -17.41 -7.67
N ARG A 169 4.76 -17.04 -8.71
CA ARG A 169 4.18 -16.67 -10.01
C ARG A 169 3.59 -17.91 -10.70
N VAL A 170 2.51 -17.72 -11.46
CA VAL A 170 1.88 -18.83 -12.21
C VAL A 170 2.77 -19.35 -13.34
N SER A 171 3.59 -18.47 -13.92
CA SER A 171 4.57 -18.76 -14.98
C SER A 171 5.96 -18.20 -14.61
N LYS A 172 6.93 -18.31 -15.53
CA LYS A 172 8.26 -17.68 -15.39
C LYS A 172 8.25 -16.18 -15.67
N GLU A 173 7.18 -15.68 -16.29
CA GLU A 173 7.01 -14.27 -16.64
C GLU A 173 6.72 -13.44 -15.38
N MET A 174 7.04 -12.16 -15.44
CA MET A 174 6.71 -11.23 -14.36
C MET A 174 5.19 -11.02 -14.30
N VAL A 175 4.67 -10.74 -13.12
CA VAL A 175 3.29 -10.27 -12.96
C VAL A 175 3.14 -8.97 -13.76
N ASP A 176 2.10 -8.88 -14.58
CA ASP A 176 1.75 -7.67 -15.30
C ASP A 176 1.43 -6.55 -14.31
N MET A 177 2.10 -5.41 -14.46
CA MET A 177 1.96 -4.24 -13.58
C MET A 177 1.16 -3.11 -14.23
N THR A 178 0.50 -3.37 -15.37
CA THR A 178 -0.32 -2.40 -16.08
C THR A 178 -1.50 -1.95 -15.22
N GLU A 179 -1.71 -0.64 -15.15
CA GLU A 179 -2.81 0.00 -14.42
C GLU A 179 -4.12 -0.11 -15.22
N GLY A 180 -5.21 -0.41 -14.52
CA GLY A 180 -6.56 -0.42 -15.07
C GLY A 180 -7.22 0.95 -15.04
N THR A 181 -8.44 1.04 -15.56
CA THR A 181 -9.23 2.28 -15.56
C THR A 181 -10.24 2.28 -14.42
N GLY A 182 -10.38 3.42 -13.73
CA GLY A 182 -11.30 3.54 -12.60
C GLY A 182 -11.14 4.85 -11.83
N LEU A 183 -12.01 5.05 -10.83
CA LEU A 183 -11.82 6.10 -9.82
C LEU A 183 -10.70 5.74 -8.83
N SER A 184 -10.60 4.45 -8.50
CA SER A 184 -9.43 3.86 -7.87
C SER A 184 -8.37 3.48 -8.91
N MET A 185 -7.22 2.99 -8.47
CA MET A 185 -6.17 2.44 -9.35
C MET A 185 -6.18 0.90 -9.30
N PRO A 186 -7.10 0.22 -10.01
CA PRO A 186 -7.07 -1.24 -10.12
C PRO A 186 -5.93 -1.70 -11.02
N LYS A 187 -5.60 -2.99 -10.99
CA LYS A 187 -4.78 -3.59 -12.05
C LYS A 187 -5.60 -3.73 -13.35
N ALA A 188 -4.94 -3.65 -14.49
CA ALA A 188 -5.57 -3.95 -15.78
C ALA A 188 -5.97 -5.42 -15.90
N GLN A 189 -5.15 -6.31 -15.33
CA GLN A 189 -5.41 -7.74 -15.21
C GLN A 189 -5.33 -8.14 -13.73
N PRO A 190 -6.33 -8.84 -13.18
CA PRO A 190 -6.28 -9.33 -11.81
C PRO A 190 -5.06 -10.20 -11.55
N LEU A 191 -4.53 -10.15 -10.34
CA LEU A 191 -3.40 -10.99 -9.94
C LEU A 191 -3.80 -12.46 -9.91
N LEU A 192 -3.07 -13.28 -10.66
CA LEU A 192 -3.09 -14.74 -10.53
C LEU A 192 -1.77 -15.21 -9.91
N ALA A 193 -1.86 -15.88 -8.76
CA ALA A 193 -0.70 -16.36 -8.01
C ALA A 193 -0.88 -17.81 -7.56
N LYS A 194 0.25 -18.52 -7.44
CA LYS A 194 0.32 -19.81 -6.75
C LYS A 194 0.50 -19.55 -5.27
N CYS A 195 -0.22 -20.30 -4.46
CA CYS A 195 -0.19 -20.21 -3.01
C CYS A 195 -0.14 -21.62 -2.43
N HIS A 196 0.85 -21.90 -1.59
CA HIS A 196 0.98 -23.17 -0.86
C HIS A 196 1.28 -22.87 0.60
N PRO A 197 0.74 -23.63 1.56
CA PRO A 197 1.12 -23.47 2.97
C PRO A 197 2.64 -23.59 3.15
N ARG A 198 3.23 -22.68 3.93
CA ARG A 198 4.65 -22.76 4.29
C ARG A 198 4.91 -24.02 5.11
N PRO A 199 5.97 -24.80 4.82
CA PRO A 199 6.27 -26.02 5.58
C PRO A 199 6.35 -25.81 7.09
N SER A 200 6.90 -24.67 7.54
CA SER A 200 7.00 -24.33 8.95
C SER A 200 5.67 -23.99 9.63
N MET A 201 4.61 -23.74 8.85
CA MET A 201 3.28 -23.36 9.35
C MET A 201 2.24 -24.47 9.22
N ILE A 202 2.54 -25.58 8.52
CA ILE A 202 1.57 -26.67 8.25
C ILE A 202 0.92 -27.19 9.54
N ASN A 203 1.72 -27.43 10.58
CA ASN A 203 1.23 -27.97 11.85
C ASN A 203 0.28 -27.01 12.58
N LEU A 204 0.52 -25.70 12.46
CA LEU A 204 -0.34 -24.71 13.08
C LEU A 204 -1.63 -24.54 12.28
N LEU A 205 -1.52 -24.46 10.95
CA LEU A 205 -2.67 -24.28 10.06
C LEU A 205 -3.62 -25.49 10.05
N SER A 206 -3.15 -26.70 10.37
CA SER A 206 -4.01 -27.89 10.47
C SER A 206 -4.85 -27.95 11.74
N GLN A 207 -4.62 -27.04 12.70
CA GLN A 207 -5.34 -26.99 13.98
C GLN A 207 -6.46 -25.95 14.02
N ILE A 208 -6.65 -25.18 12.93
CA ILE A 208 -7.65 -24.11 12.77
C ILE A 208 -8.76 -24.62 11.87
#